data_AF-A0A7Z1N9A7-F1
#
_entry.id   AF-A0A7Z1N9A7-F1
#
_cell.length_a   1.000
_cell.length_b   1.000
_cell.length_c   1.000
_cell.angle_alpha   90.00
_cell.angle_beta   90.00
_cell.angle_gamma   90.00
#
_symmetry.space_group_name_H-M   'P 1'
#
loop_
_entity.id
_entity.type
_entity.pdbx_description
1 polymer ?
#
loop_
_entity_poly.entity_id
_entity_poly.type
_entity_poly.pdbx_seq_one_letter_code
_entity_poly.pdbx_strand_id
1 'polypeptide(L)'
;NKPYKLNNKDDVQRITEALNGDQFEITNVNRKEKTRYPAHPFTTSTLQQEAARKLNFKARKTMMLAQQLYEGIDLKRQGTVGLITYMRTDSTRISTSAKSEAQQYINDKYGEQYVSQRKSSGKQGDQDAHEAIRPTSTMRTPDDMKAFLTRDQHRLYKLIWERFVA
;
A
#
# COMPACT_ATOMS: atom_id res chain seq x y z
N ASN A 1 33.69 9.55 -19.60
CA ASN A 1 32.37 8.92 -19.81
C ASN A 1 31.24 9.93 -19.79
N LYS A 2 31.11 10.75 -20.84
CA LYS A 2 29.85 11.49 -21.09
C LYS A 2 28.97 10.57 -21.95
N PRO A 3 27.67 10.41 -21.65
CA PRO A 3 26.79 9.64 -22.51
C PRO A 3 26.76 10.27 -23.90
N TYR A 4 27.01 9.46 -24.94
CA TYR A 4 26.90 9.89 -26.33
C TYR A 4 25.42 10.18 -26.62
N LYS A 5 25.11 11.41 -27.02
CA LYS A 5 23.74 11.82 -27.36
C LYS A 5 23.41 11.35 -28.77
N LEU A 6 22.38 10.53 -28.87
CA LEU A 6 21.81 10.06 -30.13
C LEU A 6 20.73 11.05 -30.59
N ASN A 7 21.03 11.87 -31.60
CA ASN A 7 20.13 12.97 -31.99
C ASN A 7 19.31 12.64 -33.25
N ASN A 8 19.76 11.68 -34.05
CA ASN A 8 19.12 11.31 -35.31
C ASN A 8 19.21 9.78 -35.54
N LYS A 9 18.55 9.34 -36.60
CA LYS A 9 18.52 7.93 -37.02
C LYS A 9 19.93 7.38 -37.33
N ASP A 10 20.78 8.18 -37.96
CA ASP A 10 22.11 7.77 -38.39
C ASP A 10 23.05 7.50 -37.21
N ASP A 11 22.92 8.28 -36.14
CA ASP A 11 23.65 8.07 -34.88
C ASP A 11 23.29 6.73 -34.25
N VAL A 12 22.00 6.36 -34.26
CA VAL A 12 21.51 5.09 -33.71
C VAL A 12 22.01 3.92 -34.55
N GLN A 13 21.95 4.04 -35.88
CA GLN A 13 22.42 3.01 -36.80
C GLN A 13 23.91 2.73 -36.58
N ARG A 14 24.75 3.77 -36.50
CA ARG A 14 26.20 3.67 -36.25
C ARG A 14 26.53 2.91 -34.96
N ILE A 15 25.84 3.22 -33.86
CA ILE A 15 26.09 2.52 -32.58
C ILE A 15 25.62 1.08 -32.65
N THR A 16 24.47 0.82 -33.27
CA THR A 16 23.90 -0.54 -33.36
C THR A 16 24.81 -1.46 -34.19
N GLU A 17 25.37 -0.95 -35.29
CA GLU A 17 26.37 -1.67 -36.09
C GLU A 17 27.64 -1.97 -35.28
N ALA A 18 28.11 -1.03 -34.45
CA ALA A 18 29.26 -1.24 -33.58
C ALA A 18 29.01 -2.22 -32.42
N LEU A 19 27.74 -2.52 -32.11
CA LEU A 19 27.34 -3.48 -31.07
C LEU A 19 27.05 -4.89 -31.62
N ASN A 20 27.18 -5.14 -32.93
CA ASN A 20 26.90 -6.43 -33.59
C ASN A 20 27.95 -7.54 -33.32
N GLY A 21 28.72 -7.45 -32.24
CA GLY A 21 29.69 -8.46 -31.81
C GLY A 21 29.27 -9.17 -30.52
N ASP A 22 30.06 -10.15 -30.10
CA ASP A 22 29.86 -10.92 -28.86
C ASP A 22 30.97 -10.69 -27.81
N GLN A 23 31.98 -9.87 -28.15
CA GLN A 23 33.12 -9.57 -27.28
C GLN A 23 32.84 -8.33 -26.43
N PHE A 24 32.37 -8.54 -25.21
CA PHE A 24 32.18 -7.47 -24.22
C PHE A 24 33.01 -7.73 -22.97
N GLU A 25 33.64 -6.68 -22.44
CA GLU A 25 34.37 -6.72 -21.18
C GLU A 25 33.56 -6.09 -20.05
N ILE A 26 33.55 -6.73 -18.88
CA ILE A 26 32.97 -6.15 -17.67
C ILE A 26 33.93 -5.09 -17.14
N THR A 27 33.62 -3.82 -17.39
CA THR A 27 34.45 -2.69 -16.95
C THR A 27 34.24 -2.31 -15.48
N ASN A 28 33.10 -2.68 -14.88
CA ASN A 28 32.79 -2.36 -13.49
C ASN A 28 31.66 -3.26 -12.94
N VAL A 29 31.81 -3.75 -11.71
CA VAL A 29 30.74 -4.40 -10.94
C VAL A 29 30.53 -3.62 -9.64
N ASN A 30 29.32 -3.10 -9.44
CA ASN A 30 28.96 -2.36 -8.23
C ASN A 30 27.88 -3.08 -7.44
N ARG A 31 28.18 -3.45 -6.19
CA ARG A 31 27.23 -4.05 -5.25
C ARG A 31 26.83 -3.02 -4.20
N LYS A 32 25.54 -2.76 -4.05
CA LYS A 32 24.98 -1.88 -3.03
C LYS A 32 23.83 -2.56 -2.31
N GLU A 33 23.81 -2.47 -0.99
CA GLU A 33 22.66 -2.82 -0.19
C GLU A 33 21.66 -1.66 -0.17
N LYS A 34 20.37 -1.97 -0.27
CA LYS A 34 19.28 -0.99 -0.20
C LYS A 34 18.20 -1.49 0.74
N THR A 35 17.92 -0.71 1.78
CA THR A 35 16.78 -0.94 2.66
C THR A 35 15.52 -0.39 2.02
N ARG A 36 14.45 -1.19 1.96
CA ARG A 36 13.11 -0.74 1.57
C ARG A 36 12.25 -0.63 2.82
N TYR A 37 11.61 0.52 2.98
CA TYR A 37 10.64 0.74 4.04
C TYR A 37 9.22 0.45 3.52
N PRO A 38 8.32 -0.03 4.38
CA PRO A 38 6.92 -0.17 4.01
C PRO A 38 6.32 1.19 3.67
N ALA A 39 5.31 1.18 2.79
CA ALA A 39 4.59 2.39 2.43
C ALA A 39 3.70 2.83 3.59
N HIS A 40 3.41 4.12 3.68
CA HIS A 40 2.46 4.63 4.65
C HIS A 40 1.06 4.04 4.47
N PRO A 41 0.25 4.00 5.55
CA PRO A 41 -1.18 3.75 5.47
C PRO A 41 -1.87 4.66 4.45
N PHE A 42 -3.04 4.24 3.97
CA PHE A 42 -3.71 4.94 2.89
C PHE A 42 -4.26 6.31 3.32
N THR A 43 -4.04 7.29 2.46
CA THR A 43 -4.88 8.48 2.29
C THR A 43 -5.89 8.23 1.16
N THR A 44 -6.81 9.16 0.91
CA THR A 44 -7.75 9.04 -0.23
C THR A 44 -7.03 8.93 -1.57
N SER A 45 -6.03 9.78 -1.80
CA SER A 45 -5.30 9.82 -3.08
C SER A 45 -4.51 8.54 -3.32
N THR A 46 -3.80 8.06 -2.30
CA THR A 46 -2.98 6.84 -2.40
C THR A 46 -3.83 5.58 -2.51
N LEU A 47 -5.01 5.53 -1.86
CA LEU A 47 -5.97 4.43 -2.03
C LEU A 47 -6.49 4.36 -3.47
N GLN A 48 -6.89 5.50 -4.03
CA GLN A 48 -7.39 5.56 -5.41
C GLN A 48 -6.32 5.13 -6.42
N GLN A 49 -5.08 5.61 -6.26
CA GLN A 49 -3.97 5.24 -7.13
C GLN A 49 -3.67 3.73 -7.08
N GLU A 50 -3.60 3.14 -5.88
CA GLU A 50 -3.32 1.72 -5.74
C GLU A 50 -4.48 0.84 -6.16
N ALA A 51 -5.73 1.25 -5.92
CA ALA A 51 -6.91 0.53 -6.40
C ALA A 51 -6.98 0.55 -7.94
N ALA A 52 -6.62 1.67 -8.58
CA ALA A 52 -6.50 1.72 -10.03
C ALA A 52 -5.40 0.77 -10.53
N ARG A 53 -4.20 0.83 -9.93
CA ARG A 53 -3.04 0.04 -10.35
C ARG A 53 -3.18 -1.46 -10.11
N LYS A 54 -3.73 -1.87 -8.96
CA LYS A 54 -3.78 -3.28 -8.53
C LYS A 54 -5.12 -3.95 -8.83
N LEU A 55 -6.22 -3.19 -8.80
CA LEU A 55 -7.57 -3.73 -8.91
C LEU A 55 -8.30 -3.32 -10.20
N ASN A 56 -7.70 -2.42 -10.99
CA ASN A 56 -8.33 -1.78 -12.16
C ASN A 56 -9.63 -1.02 -11.79
N PHE A 57 -9.70 -0.47 -10.58
CA PHE A 57 -10.86 0.32 -10.14
C PHE A 57 -10.67 1.80 -10.48
N LYS A 58 -11.64 2.38 -11.19
CA LYS A 58 -11.73 3.84 -11.37
C LYS A 58 -12.01 4.51 -10.02
N ALA A 59 -11.55 5.75 -9.84
CA ALA A 59 -11.70 6.51 -8.60
C ALA A 59 -13.14 6.49 -8.05
N ARG A 60 -14.15 6.71 -8.91
CA ARG A 60 -15.58 6.65 -8.52
C ARG A 60 -15.97 5.30 -7.90
N LYS A 61 -15.52 4.19 -8.50
CA LYS A 61 -15.81 2.83 -8.00
C LYS A 61 -15.11 2.59 -6.66
N THR A 62 -13.85 2.99 -6.54
CA THR A 62 -13.09 2.89 -5.28
C THR A 62 -13.80 3.62 -4.16
N MET A 63 -14.23 4.87 -4.38
CA MET A 63 -14.90 5.66 -3.35
C MET A 63 -16.28 5.13 -3.00
N MET A 64 -17.05 4.63 -3.97
CA MET A 64 -18.35 3.99 -3.71
C MET A 64 -18.20 2.74 -2.82
N LEU A 65 -17.23 1.87 -3.12
CA LEU A 65 -16.97 0.68 -2.31
C LEU A 65 -16.43 1.04 -0.93
N ALA A 66 -15.56 2.04 -0.82
CA ALA A 66 -15.04 2.52 0.45
C ALA A 66 -16.15 3.14 1.32
N GLN A 67 -17.09 3.88 0.72
CA GLN A 67 -18.27 4.41 1.43
C GLN A 67 -19.08 3.26 2.06
N GLN A 68 -19.36 2.20 1.29
CA GLN A 68 -20.08 1.02 1.81
C GLN A 68 -19.33 0.33 2.95
N LEU A 69 -18.01 0.17 2.81
CA LEU A 69 -17.17 -0.41 3.87
C LEU A 69 -17.14 0.46 5.13
N TYR A 70 -17.28 1.79 5.00
CA TYR A 70 -17.32 2.73 6.12
C TYR A 70 -18.68 2.76 6.82
N GLU A 71 -19.77 2.89 6.04
CA GLU A 71 -21.15 2.92 6.56
C GLU A 71 -21.55 1.59 7.20
N GLY A 72 -21.05 0.48 6.64
CA GLY A 72 -21.02 -0.81 7.28
C GLY A 72 -21.53 -1.95 6.42
N ILE A 73 -21.16 -3.15 6.86
CA ILE A 73 -21.53 -4.43 6.27
C ILE A 73 -22.33 -5.21 7.30
N ASP A 74 -23.40 -5.86 6.87
CA ASP A 74 -24.19 -6.75 7.72
C ASP A 74 -23.39 -8.04 8.00
N LEU A 75 -22.92 -8.17 9.24
CA LEU A 75 -22.21 -9.34 9.76
C LEU A 75 -23.16 -10.35 10.43
N LYS A 76 -24.45 -10.32 10.07
CA LYS A 76 -25.53 -11.16 10.60
C LYS A 76 -25.68 -11.01 12.12
N ARG A 77 -25.06 -11.91 12.89
CA ARG A 77 -25.18 -11.96 14.36
C ARG A 77 -24.51 -10.78 15.06
N GLN A 78 -23.58 -10.09 14.39
CA GLN A 78 -22.87 -8.92 14.94
C GLN A 78 -23.50 -7.58 14.50
N GLY A 79 -24.58 -7.62 13.70
CA GLY A 79 -25.21 -6.43 13.14
C GLY A 79 -24.39 -5.75 12.03
N THR A 80 -24.78 -4.52 11.69
CA THR A 80 -24.09 -3.70 10.69
C THR A 80 -22.87 -3.04 11.28
N VAL A 81 -21.70 -3.29 10.70
CA VAL A 81 -20.42 -2.81 11.23
C VAL A 81 -19.59 -2.14 10.14
N GLY A 82 -19.10 -0.92 10.43
CA GLY A 82 -18.08 -0.25 9.63
C GLY A 82 -16.75 -1.00 9.67
N LEU A 83 -16.27 -1.46 8.51
CA LEU A 83 -15.04 -2.24 8.38
C LEU A 83 -13.79 -1.37 8.22
N ILE A 84 -13.92 -0.12 7.76
CA ILE A 84 -12.81 0.82 7.60
C ILE A 84 -13.09 2.17 8.27
N THR A 85 -12.04 2.93 8.54
CA THR A 85 -12.12 4.34 8.94
C THR A 85 -12.58 5.23 7.77
N TYR A 86 -12.88 6.50 8.07
CA TYR A 86 -13.37 7.45 7.08
C TYR A 86 -12.41 7.58 5.88
N MET A 87 -12.93 7.32 4.68
CA MET A 87 -12.14 7.19 3.45
C MET A 87 -11.77 8.52 2.77
N ARG A 88 -12.24 9.66 3.29
CA ARG A 88 -11.92 11.01 2.81
C ARG A 88 -10.97 11.67 3.81
N THR A 89 -9.68 11.42 3.63
CA THR A 89 -8.60 11.81 4.54
C THR A 89 -7.32 12.04 3.74
N ASP A 90 -6.58 13.07 4.09
CA ASP A 90 -5.21 13.33 3.66
C ASP A 90 -4.18 12.87 4.70
N SER A 91 -4.63 12.43 5.87
CA SER A 91 -3.77 12.02 6.97
C SER A 91 -3.30 10.56 6.83
N THR A 92 -2.04 10.32 7.22
CA THR A 92 -1.46 8.98 7.38
C THR A 92 -1.36 8.57 8.85
N ARG A 93 -1.94 9.36 9.76
CA ARG A 93 -1.91 9.09 11.21
C ARG A 93 -2.70 7.84 11.55
N ILE A 94 -2.17 7.05 12.48
CA ILE A 94 -2.83 5.90 13.10
C ILE A 94 -2.95 6.17 14.59
N SER A 95 -4.12 5.91 15.18
CA SER A 95 -4.31 5.97 16.63
C SER A 95 -3.40 5.01 17.38
N THR A 96 -3.08 5.33 18.64
CA THR A 96 -2.25 4.46 19.48
C THR A 96 -2.88 3.08 19.67
N SER A 97 -4.20 3.00 19.84
CA SER A 97 -4.91 1.72 19.98
C SER A 97 -4.80 0.85 18.73
N ALA A 98 -4.96 1.42 17.54
CA ALA A 98 -4.83 0.68 16.29
C ALA A 98 -3.38 0.23 16.01
N LYS A 99 -2.38 1.04 16.40
CA LYS A 99 -0.97 0.61 16.33
C LYS A 99 -0.72 -0.60 17.24
N SER A 100 -1.20 -0.56 18.47
CA SER A 100 -1.02 -1.66 19.42
C SER A 100 -1.71 -2.94 18.96
N GLU A 101 -2.94 -2.84 18.44
CA GLU A 101 -3.68 -4.01 17.92
C GLU A 101 -2.97 -4.63 16.71
N ALA A 102 -2.49 -3.79 15.77
CA ALA A 102 -1.72 -4.27 14.62
C ALA A 102 -0.40 -4.92 15.04
N GLN A 103 0.31 -4.31 15.99
CA GLN A 103 1.56 -4.86 16.54
C GLN A 103 1.34 -6.23 17.18
N GLN A 104 0.26 -6.37 17.96
CA GLN A 104 -0.12 -7.65 18.56
C GLN A 104 -0.44 -8.69 17.47
N TYR A 105 -1.29 -8.34 16.49
CA TYR A 105 -1.62 -9.23 15.38
C TYR A 105 -0.36 -9.70 14.63
N ILE A 106 0.57 -8.78 14.34
CA ILE A 106 1.81 -9.10 13.62
C ILE A 106 2.68 -10.04 14.46
N ASN A 107 2.84 -9.76 15.74
CA ASN A 107 3.60 -10.60 16.65
C ASN A 107 3.02 -12.02 16.72
N ASP A 108 1.71 -12.13 16.90
CA ASP A 108 1.03 -13.41 17.06
C ASP A 108 1.03 -14.22 15.76
N LYS A 109 0.94 -13.56 14.60
CA LYS A 109 0.82 -14.23 13.29
C LYS A 109 2.15 -14.50 12.59
N TYR A 110 3.11 -13.60 12.72
CA TYR A 110 4.38 -13.62 11.98
C TYR A 110 5.61 -13.71 12.89
N GLY A 111 5.47 -13.38 14.17
CA GLY A 111 6.56 -13.39 15.16
C GLY A 111 7.22 -12.03 15.36
N GLU A 112 7.90 -11.88 16.50
CA GLU A 112 8.48 -10.63 16.99
C GLU A 112 9.44 -9.95 16.00
N GLN A 113 10.18 -10.74 15.23
CA GLN A 113 11.14 -10.24 14.21
C GLN A 113 10.48 -9.42 13.08
N TYR A 114 9.16 -9.58 12.87
CA TYR A 114 8.39 -8.81 11.88
C TYR A 114 7.71 -7.58 12.47
N VAL A 115 7.76 -7.41 13.79
CA VAL A 115 7.22 -6.25 14.47
C VAL A 115 8.18 -5.07 14.30
N SER A 116 7.65 -3.94 13.80
CA SER A 116 8.45 -2.73 13.64
C SER A 116 8.95 -2.21 14.99
N GLN A 117 10.28 -2.13 15.15
CA GLN A 117 10.94 -1.51 16.31
C GLN A 117 11.05 0.02 16.19
N ARG A 118 10.54 0.61 15.09
CA ARG A 118 10.62 2.06 14.86
C ARG A 118 9.58 2.80 15.68
N LYS A 119 10.06 3.69 16.56
CA LYS A 119 9.22 4.75 17.15
C LYS A 119 8.83 5.73 16.03
N SER A 120 7.54 6.05 15.90
CA SER A 120 7.09 7.04 14.92
C SER A 120 7.72 8.40 15.22
N SER A 121 8.58 8.88 14.31
CA SER A 121 9.19 10.20 14.40
C SER A 121 8.18 11.26 13.99
N GLY A 122 7.34 11.70 14.92
CA GLY A 122 6.42 12.81 14.68
C GLY A 122 5.73 13.26 15.95
N LYS A 123 5.87 14.54 16.30
CA LYS A 123 4.88 15.23 17.13
C LYS A 123 3.62 15.36 16.26
N GLN A 124 2.75 14.36 16.30
CA GLN A 124 1.41 14.52 15.74
C GLN A 124 0.67 15.47 16.67
N GLY A 125 0.46 16.71 16.22
CA GLY A 125 -0.38 17.65 16.94
C GLY A 125 -1.79 17.09 17.07
N ASP A 126 -2.40 17.21 18.25
CA ASP A 126 -3.76 16.76 18.58
C ASP A 126 -4.87 17.45 17.76
N GLN A 127 -4.51 18.31 16.81
CA GLN A 127 -5.45 19.10 16.01
C GLN A 127 -5.93 18.40 14.73
N ASP A 128 -5.24 17.35 14.29
CA ASP A 128 -5.65 16.60 13.10
C ASP A 128 -6.56 15.44 13.56
N ALA A 129 -7.87 15.63 13.51
CA ALA A 129 -8.84 14.60 13.93
C ALA A 129 -8.95 13.43 12.94
N HIS A 130 -8.36 13.54 11.74
CA HIS A 130 -8.57 12.60 10.64
C HIS A 130 -7.58 11.43 10.65
N GLU A 131 -8.02 10.19 10.85
CA GLU A 131 -7.11 9.04 10.74
C GLU A 131 -6.85 8.66 9.27
N ALA A 132 -5.79 7.87 9.06
CA ALA A 132 -5.59 7.17 7.80
C ALA A 132 -6.75 6.20 7.52
N ILE A 133 -6.88 5.79 6.24
CA ILE A 133 -7.80 4.73 5.82
C ILE A 133 -7.19 3.39 6.22
N ARG A 134 -7.79 2.76 7.23
CA ARG A 134 -7.36 1.49 7.83
C ARG A 134 -8.58 0.65 8.21
N PRO A 135 -8.43 -0.68 8.44
CA PRO A 135 -9.50 -1.44 9.06
C PRO A 135 -9.85 -0.87 10.45
N THR A 136 -11.13 -0.96 10.83
CA THR A 136 -11.58 -0.58 12.18
C THR A 136 -11.02 -1.51 13.25
N SER A 137 -10.77 -2.78 12.90
CA SER A 137 -10.00 -3.75 13.68
C SER A 137 -9.19 -4.66 12.75
N THR A 138 -7.92 -4.86 13.10
CA THR A 138 -6.95 -5.73 12.44
C THR A 138 -7.35 -7.19 12.56
N MET A 139 -8.08 -7.56 13.63
CA MET A 139 -8.55 -8.92 13.89
C MET A 139 -9.65 -9.37 12.92
N ARG A 140 -10.28 -8.44 12.20
CA ARG A 140 -11.18 -8.77 11.09
C ARG A 140 -10.34 -9.02 9.85
N THR A 141 -9.80 -10.23 9.71
CA THR A 141 -8.94 -10.53 8.56
C THR A 141 -9.75 -10.54 7.26
N PRO A 142 -9.12 -10.29 6.10
CA PRO A 142 -9.81 -10.39 4.82
C PRO A 142 -10.47 -11.76 4.60
N ASP A 143 -9.84 -12.84 5.08
CA ASP A 143 -10.36 -14.20 4.97
C ASP A 143 -11.63 -14.39 5.80
N ASP A 144 -11.69 -13.85 7.03
CA ASP A 144 -12.88 -13.89 7.88
C ASP A 144 -14.04 -13.07 7.27
N MET A 145 -13.71 -11.94 6.65
CA MET A 145 -14.73 -11.03 6.10
C MET A 145 -15.23 -11.46 4.71
N LYS A 146 -14.55 -12.38 4.04
CA LYS A 146 -14.84 -12.79 2.65
C LYS A 146 -16.27 -13.28 2.45
N ALA A 147 -16.85 -13.98 3.43
CA ALA A 147 -18.21 -14.51 3.34
C ALA A 147 -19.31 -13.43 3.41
N PHE A 148 -18.99 -12.23 3.91
CA PHE A 148 -19.93 -11.13 4.10
C PHE A 148 -19.80 -10.06 3.01
N LEU A 149 -18.74 -10.11 2.21
CA LEU A 149 -18.40 -9.09 1.24
C LEU A 149 -18.66 -9.56 -0.19
N THR A 150 -19.13 -8.63 -1.03
CA THR A 150 -19.06 -8.84 -2.48
C THR A 150 -17.60 -8.96 -2.92
N ARG A 151 -17.37 -9.55 -4.10
CA ARG A 151 -16.01 -9.72 -4.66
C ARG A 151 -15.20 -8.44 -4.67
N ASP A 152 -15.80 -7.32 -5.07
CA ASP A 152 -15.08 -6.05 -5.20
C ASP A 152 -14.87 -5.35 -3.86
N GLN A 153 -15.83 -5.43 -2.93
CA GLN A 153 -15.64 -4.96 -1.56
C GLN A 153 -14.52 -5.73 -0.87
N HIS A 154 -14.51 -7.06 -0.98
CA HIS A 154 -13.45 -7.90 -0.43
C HIS A 154 -12.08 -7.53 -0.99
N ARG A 155 -11.97 -7.32 -2.30
CA ARG A 155 -10.69 -6.92 -2.93
C ARG A 155 -10.20 -5.56 -2.44
N LEU A 156 -11.10 -4.58 -2.27
CA LEU A 156 -10.73 -3.27 -1.74
C LEU A 156 -10.37 -3.35 -0.25
N TYR A 157 -11.16 -4.07 0.54
CA TYR A 157 -10.91 -4.28 1.96
C TYR A 157 -9.57 -4.97 2.19
N LYS A 158 -9.29 -6.05 1.45
CA LYS A 158 -8.00 -6.75 1.48
C LYS A 158 -6.84 -5.81 1.17
N LEU A 159 -6.96 -4.96 0.15
CA LEU A 159 -5.94 -3.98 -0.19
C LEU A 159 -5.67 -2.99 0.97
N ILE A 160 -6.72 -2.49 1.62
CA ILE A 160 -6.63 -1.57 2.77
C ILE A 160 -5.98 -2.28 3.96
N TRP A 161 -6.43 -3.49 4.27
CA TRP A 161 -5.93 -4.29 5.38
C TRP A 161 -4.44 -4.63 5.20
N GLU A 162 -4.05 -5.12 4.02
CA GLU A 162 -2.65 -5.46 3.72
C GLU A 162 -1.74 -4.24 3.78
N ARG A 163 -2.19 -3.06 3.30
CA ARG A 163 -1.40 -1.83 3.40
C ARG A 163 -1.17 -1.40 4.84
N PHE A 164 -2.16 -1.62 5.71
CA PHE A 164 -2.10 -1.21 7.12
C PHE A 164 -1.22 -2.13 7.97
N VAL A 165 -1.23 -3.44 7.70
CA VAL A 165 -0.45 -4.44 8.46
C VAL A 165 1.00 -4.51 8.00
N ALA A 166 1.30 -4.16 6.74
CA ALA A 166 2.63 -4.26 6.14
C ALA A 166 3.68 -3.26 6.68
#